data_AF-A0A8T1IDM6-F1
#
_entry.id   AF-A0A8T1IDM6-F1
#
_cell.length_a   1.000
_cell.length_b   1.000
_cell.length_c   1.000
_cell.angle_alpha   90.00
_cell.angle_beta   90.00
_cell.angle_gamma   90.00
#
_symmetry.space_group_name_H-M   'P 1'
#
loop_
_entity.id
_entity.type
_entity.pdbx_description
1 polymer ?
#
loop_
_entity_poly.entity_id
_entity_poly.type
_entity_poly.pdbx_seq_one_letter_code
_entity_poly.pdbx_strand_id
1 'polypeptide(L)'
;MSSHYNWCLTDSLRGESRTNRKLDALPPMGVIVSQLKHCTVCRSNLDQHHMRYRIYCCKSEPCLSALVPYKFKLKPLTCERTKQSHLYQHDQHFEASAPDQRPQLSLAMKAAIRELVEKDVKPARICNELVDSFTLSTGAVPALKQIQNFVYNYRWSTMKNTDVLEDMEEIAAGSQLLDDLPDTTPFTFGYILDEDGAQELGDCSDDDPLVIGITTQFLLKAAARDPDVFVFYMDATFKLVTCAYPVIVCGISDAARQFHSMTFFITSQRTAVQYSHALRSLMDIYKVVVGRPFLVRYCMGDAEDAQANGAE
;
A
#
# COMPACT_ATOMS: atom_id res chain seq x y z
N MET A 1 0.81 -13.37 33.44
CA MET A 1 2.01 -13.44 34.31
C MET A 1 3.00 -12.38 33.87
N SER A 2 3.22 -11.36 34.69
CA SER A 2 4.14 -10.24 34.37
C SER A 2 5.57 -10.75 34.41
N SER A 3 6.22 -10.90 33.25
CA SER A 3 7.64 -11.26 33.20
C SER A 3 8.44 -10.10 33.80
N HIS A 4 8.93 -10.27 35.04
CA HIS A 4 9.77 -9.29 35.72
C HIS A 4 11.14 -9.21 35.03
N TYR A 5 11.23 -8.35 34.02
CA TYR A 5 12.51 -7.98 33.44
C TYR A 5 13.24 -7.03 34.40
N ASN A 6 14.46 -7.38 34.80
CA ASN A 6 15.35 -6.46 35.47
C ASN A 6 16.01 -5.55 34.43
N TRP A 7 15.53 -4.31 34.30
CA TRP A 7 15.98 -3.35 33.30
C TRP A 7 17.03 -2.40 33.88
N CYS A 8 18.23 -2.39 33.30
CA CYS A 8 19.27 -1.43 33.61
C CYS A 8 19.35 -0.37 32.50
N LEU A 9 19.32 0.92 32.85
CA LEU A 9 19.56 1.99 31.89
C LEU A 9 21.02 1.96 31.45
N THR A 10 21.28 1.79 30.15
CA THR A 10 22.65 1.81 29.61
C THR A 10 22.98 3.15 29.00
N ASP A 11 22.03 3.78 28.32
CA ASP A 11 22.28 5.01 27.57
C ASP A 11 21.07 5.93 27.48
N SER A 12 21.37 7.23 27.44
CA SER A 12 20.43 8.27 27.02
C SER A 12 21.03 8.99 25.82
N LEU A 13 20.37 8.86 24.67
CA LEU A 13 20.81 9.41 23.40
C LEU A 13 19.83 10.48 22.93
N ARG A 14 20.36 11.58 22.39
CA ARG A 14 19.56 12.62 21.74
C ARG A 14 19.78 12.55 20.23
N GLY A 15 18.68 12.40 19.48
CA GLY A 15 18.67 12.37 18.02
C GLY A 15 18.57 10.96 17.46
N GLU A 16 17.66 10.80 16.50
CA GLU A 16 17.30 9.50 15.89
C GLU A 16 18.50 8.80 15.25
N SER A 17 19.39 9.55 14.59
CA SER A 17 20.59 8.99 13.96
C SER A 17 21.55 8.35 14.96
N ARG A 18 21.69 8.90 16.17
CA ARG A 18 22.58 8.34 17.20
C ARG A 18 22.00 7.07 17.79
N THR A 19 20.69 7.06 18.05
CA THR A 19 19.97 5.86 18.50
C THR A 19 20.04 4.75 17.47
N ASN A 20 19.80 5.06 16.19
CA ASN A 20 19.86 4.08 15.11
C ASN A 20 21.25 3.46 14.98
N ARG A 21 22.32 4.28 14.97
CA ARG A 21 23.70 3.74 14.95
C ARG A 21 23.98 2.78 16.10
N LYS A 22 23.50 3.09 17.30
CA LYS A 22 23.68 2.21 18.45
C LYS A 22 22.88 0.92 18.33
N LEU A 23 21.66 0.97 17.77
CA LEU A 23 20.85 -0.22 17.53
C LEU A 23 21.40 -1.09 16.38
N ASP A 24 21.95 -0.48 15.34
CA ASP A 24 22.54 -1.18 14.19
C ASP A 24 23.85 -1.88 14.56
N ALA A 25 24.57 -1.40 15.59
CA ALA A 25 25.79 -2.03 16.11
C ALA A 25 25.53 -3.24 17.03
N LEU A 26 24.27 -3.55 17.34
CA LEU A 26 23.90 -4.69 18.18
C LEU A 26 23.86 -5.99 17.39
N PRO A 27 24.01 -7.15 18.06
CA PRO A 27 23.78 -8.45 17.44
C PRO A 27 22.37 -8.54 16.82
N PRO A 28 22.09 -9.49 15.92
CA PRO A 28 20.78 -9.63 15.29
C PRO A 28 19.66 -9.69 16.32
N MET A 29 18.81 -8.66 16.34
CA MET A 29 17.69 -8.53 17.27
C MET A 29 16.35 -8.65 16.57
N GLY A 30 15.39 -9.34 17.18
CA GLY A 30 13.97 -9.33 16.78
C GLY A 30 13.13 -8.44 17.69
N VAL A 31 12.20 -7.69 17.11
CA VAL A 31 11.19 -6.95 17.88
C VAL A 31 10.15 -7.94 18.39
N ILE A 32 9.89 -7.95 19.70
CA ILE A 32 8.86 -8.79 20.34
C ILE A 32 7.71 -7.96 20.91
N VAL A 33 7.93 -6.66 21.14
CA VAL A 33 6.88 -5.71 21.57
C VAL A 33 7.15 -4.38 20.87
N SER A 34 6.10 -3.77 20.32
CA SER A 34 6.12 -2.40 19.82
C SER A 34 4.79 -1.74 20.15
N GLN A 35 4.82 -0.67 20.95
CA GLN A 35 3.62 0.05 21.38
C GLN A 35 3.92 1.53 21.62
N LEU A 36 2.88 2.35 21.71
CA LEU A 36 2.97 3.74 22.09
C LEU A 36 2.65 3.89 23.58
N LYS A 37 3.37 4.76 24.27
CA LYS A 37 3.14 5.12 25.67
C LYS A 37 3.19 6.63 25.85
N HIS A 38 2.62 7.14 26.94
CA HIS A 38 2.75 8.56 27.29
C HIS A 38 4.22 8.98 27.36
N CYS A 39 4.50 10.18 26.86
CA CYS A 39 5.86 10.69 26.82
C CYS A 39 6.32 11.13 28.21
N THR A 40 7.30 10.43 28.78
CA THR A 40 7.86 10.76 30.11
C THR A 40 9.05 11.73 30.05
N VAL A 41 9.52 12.09 28.85
CA VAL A 41 10.67 12.99 28.64
C VAL A 41 10.25 14.46 28.56
N CYS A 42 9.09 14.75 27.98
CA CYS A 42 8.60 16.11 27.79
C CYS A 42 7.68 16.54 28.94
N ARG A 43 8.22 17.28 29.91
CA ARG A 43 7.47 17.74 31.11
C ARG A 43 6.23 18.59 30.83
N SER A 44 6.12 19.23 29.67
CA SER A 44 5.08 20.22 29.37
C SER A 44 3.99 19.74 28.42
N ASN A 45 3.97 18.49 27.96
CA ASN A 45 3.04 18.03 26.90
C ASN A 45 2.80 16.51 26.93
N LEU A 46 2.30 15.99 28.05
CA LEU A 46 2.10 14.54 28.28
C LEU A 46 1.08 13.89 27.31
N ASP A 47 0.11 14.66 26.80
CA ASP A 47 -1.01 14.16 25.98
C ASP A 47 -0.92 14.53 24.49
N GLN A 48 0.05 15.36 24.09
CA GLN A 48 0.15 15.81 22.68
C GLN A 48 1.03 14.91 21.80
N HIS A 49 1.81 14.00 22.39
CA HIS A 49 2.68 13.10 21.62
C HIS A 49 3.08 11.90 22.45
N HIS A 50 3.42 10.81 21.76
CA HIS A 50 3.75 9.55 22.39
C HIS A 50 5.27 9.31 22.43
N MET A 51 5.63 8.35 23.26
CA MET A 51 6.91 7.68 23.24
C MET A 51 6.74 6.29 22.64
N ARG A 52 7.58 5.96 21.67
CA ARG A 52 7.64 4.64 21.07
C ARG A 52 8.41 3.70 21.98
N TYR A 53 7.69 2.72 22.51
CA TYR A 53 8.20 1.65 23.36
C TYR A 53 8.45 0.42 22.49
N ARG A 54 9.68 -0.08 22.45
CA ARG A 54 9.99 -1.35 21.81
C ARG A 54 10.77 -2.26 22.73
N ILE A 55 10.57 -3.57 22.62
CA ILE A 55 11.47 -4.58 23.20
C ILE A 55 12.05 -5.40 22.06
N TYR A 56 13.36 -5.46 22.04
CA TYR A 56 14.17 -6.29 21.18
C TYR A 56 14.67 -7.49 21.97
N CYS A 57 14.65 -8.66 21.36
CA CYS A 57 15.22 -9.90 21.90
C CYS A 57 16.34 -10.37 20.96
N CYS A 58 17.45 -10.82 21.52
CA CYS A 58 18.55 -11.38 20.74
C CYS A 58 18.12 -12.62 19.97
N LYS A 59 18.58 -12.71 18.72
CA LYS A 59 18.39 -13.85 17.82
C LYS A 59 19.73 -14.47 17.39
N SER A 60 20.85 -14.11 18.02
CA SER A 60 22.14 -14.73 17.70
C SER A 60 22.14 -16.20 18.12
N GLU A 61 22.71 -17.07 17.29
CA GLU A 61 22.78 -18.51 17.53
C GLU A 61 23.39 -18.90 18.90
N PRO A 62 24.45 -18.24 19.40
CA PRO A 62 24.97 -18.52 20.75
C PRO A 62 23.97 -18.23 21.88
N CYS A 63 23.07 -17.25 21.70
CA CYS A 63 22.03 -16.91 22.67
C CYS A 63 20.79 -17.78 22.55
N LEU A 64 20.56 -18.40 21.38
CA LEU A 64 19.47 -19.35 21.18
C LEU A 64 19.85 -20.75 21.69
N SER A 65 21.13 -21.13 21.57
CA SER A 65 21.65 -22.45 21.94
C SER A 65 22.12 -22.56 23.40
N ALA A 66 22.05 -21.46 24.17
CA ALA A 66 22.44 -21.48 25.58
C ALA A 66 21.49 -22.34 26.43
N LEU A 67 22.06 -23.24 27.23
CA LEU A 67 21.35 -24.14 28.16
C LEU A 67 20.52 -23.41 29.23
N VAL A 68 20.83 -22.14 29.49
CA VAL A 68 20.10 -21.26 30.40
C VAL A 68 19.49 -20.14 29.55
N PRO A 69 18.18 -19.82 29.68
CA PRO A 69 17.50 -18.86 28.81
C PRO A 69 17.85 -17.41 29.16
N TYR A 70 19.11 -17.03 29.03
CA TYR A 70 19.56 -15.64 29.08
C TYR A 70 19.17 -14.95 27.77
N LYS A 71 17.92 -14.51 27.68
CA LYS A 71 17.43 -13.77 26.51
C LYS A 71 17.84 -12.31 26.67
N PHE A 72 19.07 -11.97 26.24
CA PHE A 72 19.52 -10.58 26.12
C PHE A 72 18.42 -9.76 25.44
N LYS A 73 17.93 -8.76 26.16
CA LYS A 73 16.81 -7.91 25.72
C LYS A 73 17.21 -6.46 25.82
N LEU A 74 16.76 -5.70 24.83
CA LEU A 74 16.97 -4.26 24.79
C LEU A 74 15.62 -3.56 24.65
N LYS A 75 15.41 -2.51 25.45
CA LYS A 75 14.21 -1.70 25.45
C LYS A 75 14.58 -0.24 25.17
N PRO A 76 14.51 0.21 23.91
CA PRO A 76 14.52 1.63 23.60
C PRO A 76 13.15 2.26 23.86
N LEU A 77 13.19 3.42 24.51
CA LEU A 77 12.07 4.34 24.69
C LEU A 77 12.39 5.63 23.97
N THR A 78 11.72 5.91 22.84
CA THR A 78 12.03 7.09 22.00
C THR A 78 10.87 8.06 21.93
N CYS A 79 11.11 9.33 22.27
CA CYS A 79 10.13 10.39 22.12
C CYS A 79 9.92 10.72 20.64
N GLU A 80 8.66 10.73 20.18
CA GLU A 80 8.33 11.01 18.77
C GLU A 80 8.67 12.44 18.35
N ARG A 81 8.60 13.40 19.28
CA ARG A 81 8.86 14.81 19.04
C ARG A 81 10.33 15.19 19.13
N THR A 82 10.97 14.88 20.25
CA THR A 82 12.36 15.33 20.51
C THR A 82 13.40 14.36 19.98
N LYS A 83 12.98 13.15 19.54
CA LYS A 83 13.86 12.06 19.13
C LYS A 83 14.90 11.69 20.19
N GLN A 84 14.60 11.96 21.46
CA GLN A 84 15.40 11.53 22.59
C GLN A 84 15.04 10.09 22.94
N SER A 85 16.05 9.22 23.07
CA SER A 85 15.92 7.79 23.30
C SER A 85 16.63 7.36 24.57
N HIS A 86 15.95 6.61 25.43
CA HIS A 86 16.57 5.92 26.57
C HIS A 86 16.63 4.42 26.28
N LEU A 87 17.82 3.84 26.39
CA LEU A 87 18.09 2.42 26.11
C LEU A 87 18.25 1.69 27.44
N TYR A 88 17.42 0.67 27.63
CA TYR A 88 17.51 -0.22 28.78
C TYR A 88 17.90 -1.61 28.32
N GLN A 89 18.79 -2.26 29.07
CA GLN A 89 19.24 -3.60 28.83
C GLN A 89 18.74 -4.54 29.93
N HIS A 90 18.42 -5.77 29.54
CA HIS A 90 18.14 -6.87 30.43
C HIS A 90 19.06 -8.04 30.08
N ASP A 91 19.80 -8.51 31.08
CA ASP A 91 20.88 -9.50 31.00
C ASP A 91 22.05 -9.11 30.10
N GLN A 92 23.10 -9.94 30.06
CA GLN A 92 24.29 -9.75 29.22
C GLN A 92 24.18 -10.60 27.95
N HIS A 93 24.73 -10.09 26.85
CA HIS A 93 24.86 -10.85 25.60
C HIS A 93 26.05 -11.81 25.70
N PHE A 94 25.91 -13.01 25.13
CA PHE A 94 26.99 -14.00 25.13
C PHE A 94 27.90 -13.76 23.92
N GLU A 95 29.05 -13.14 24.16
CA GLU A 95 30.07 -12.85 23.14
C GLU A 95 30.92 -14.10 22.86
N ALA A 96 30.44 -15.02 22.02
CA ALA A 96 31.23 -16.17 21.56
C ALA A 96 31.37 -16.26 20.03
N SER A 97 30.80 -15.32 19.28
CA SER A 97 30.91 -15.34 17.82
C SER A 97 31.01 -13.94 17.26
N ALA A 98 31.90 -13.77 16.28
CA ALA A 98 31.99 -12.55 15.49
C ALA A 98 30.61 -12.23 14.88
N PRO A 99 30.21 -10.96 14.83
CA PRO A 99 28.93 -10.57 14.23
C PRO A 99 28.85 -11.08 12.78
N ASP A 100 27.68 -11.58 12.38
CA ASP A 100 27.41 -12.00 11.01
C ASP A 100 27.71 -10.83 10.05
N GLN A 101 28.73 -10.98 9.21
CA GLN A 101 29.26 -9.92 8.35
C GLN A 101 28.36 -9.60 7.14
N ARG A 102 27.21 -10.25 7.02
CA ARG A 102 26.27 -9.98 5.92
C ARG A 102 25.76 -8.54 6.02
N PRO A 103 25.85 -7.73 4.95
CA PRO A 103 25.29 -6.38 4.93
C PRO A 103 23.80 -6.44 5.23
N GLN A 104 23.39 -5.84 6.34
CA GLN A 104 21.98 -5.75 6.73
C GLN A 104 21.44 -4.36 6.43
N LEU A 105 20.15 -4.29 6.15
CA LEU A 105 19.45 -3.02 6.02
C LEU A 105 19.39 -2.32 7.39
N SER A 106 20.18 -1.25 7.53
CA SER A 106 20.17 -0.38 8.70
C SER A 106 18.79 0.26 8.90
N LEU A 107 18.52 0.74 10.11
CA LEU A 107 17.26 1.43 10.40
C LEU A 107 17.06 2.68 9.53
N ALA A 108 18.14 3.40 9.23
CA ALA A 108 18.09 4.57 8.34
C ALA A 108 17.77 4.18 6.89
N MET A 109 18.37 3.09 6.39
CA MET A 109 18.07 2.58 5.06
C MET A 109 16.63 2.09 4.95
N LYS A 110 16.13 1.39 5.97
CA LYS A 110 14.71 0.97 6.02
C LYS A 110 13.75 2.16 6.00
N ALA A 111 14.09 3.27 6.65
CA ALA A 111 13.27 4.49 6.60
C ALA A 111 13.28 5.09 5.19
N ALA A 112 14.46 5.25 4.57
CA ALA A 112 14.57 5.75 3.20
C ALA A 112 13.83 4.84 2.19
N ILE A 113 13.92 3.52 2.33
CA ILE A 113 13.18 2.58 1.47
C ILE A 113 11.68 2.81 1.58
N ARG A 114 11.12 3.04 2.79
CA ARG A 114 9.67 3.30 2.93
C ARG A 114 9.24 4.55 2.16
N GLU A 115 9.97 5.65 2.30
CA GLU A 115 9.69 6.89 1.58
C GLU A 115 9.74 6.71 0.06
N LEU A 116 10.69 5.92 -0.44
CA LEU A 116 10.82 5.63 -1.88
C LEU A 116 9.72 4.68 -2.37
N VAL A 117 9.30 3.72 -1.54
CA VAL A 117 8.20 2.81 -1.86
C VAL A 117 6.86 3.54 -1.93
N GLU A 118 6.61 4.51 -1.05
CA GLU A 118 5.41 5.37 -1.09
C GLU A 118 5.33 6.22 -2.37
N LYS A 119 6.49 6.53 -2.99
CA LYS A 119 6.60 7.18 -4.30
C LYS A 119 6.61 6.20 -5.48
N ASP A 120 6.29 4.94 -5.23
CA ASP A 120 6.28 3.82 -6.18
C ASP A 120 7.60 3.60 -6.95
N VAL A 121 8.74 3.88 -6.31
CA VAL A 121 10.05 3.63 -6.89
C VAL A 121 10.34 2.12 -6.92
N LYS A 122 10.84 1.62 -8.04
CA LYS A 122 11.15 0.18 -8.22
C LYS A 122 12.32 -0.28 -7.31
N PRO A 123 12.30 -1.50 -6.76
CA PRO A 123 13.34 -2.02 -5.86
C PRO A 123 14.77 -1.91 -6.39
N ALA A 124 14.99 -2.10 -7.69
CA ALA A 124 16.30 -1.95 -8.30
C ALA A 124 16.81 -0.49 -8.28
N ARG A 125 15.91 0.49 -8.49
CA ARG A 125 16.26 1.91 -8.39
C ARG A 125 16.49 2.32 -6.94
N ILE A 126 15.68 1.79 -6.02
CA ILE A 126 15.89 1.94 -4.57
C ILE A 126 17.29 1.46 -4.18
N CYS A 127 17.74 0.32 -4.71
CA CYS A 127 19.10 -0.19 -4.45
C CYS A 127 20.18 0.83 -4.85
N ASN A 128 20.09 1.40 -6.06
CA ASN A 128 21.06 2.40 -6.53
C ASN A 128 20.99 3.68 -5.70
N GLU A 129 19.79 4.15 -5.38
CA GLU A 129 19.58 5.37 -4.60
C GLU A 129 20.09 5.24 -3.17
N LEU A 130 20.05 4.03 -2.60
CA LEU A 130 20.69 3.73 -1.31
C LEU A 130 22.22 3.79 -1.40
N VAL A 131 22.82 3.32 -2.50
CA VAL A 131 24.28 3.42 -2.71
C VAL A 131 24.71 4.88 -2.71
N ASP A 132 23.97 5.73 -3.42
CA ASP A 132 24.26 7.16 -3.52
C ASP A 132 24.00 7.89 -2.18
N SER A 133 22.83 7.68 -1.59
CA SER A 133 22.39 8.39 -0.37
C SER A 133 23.19 8.03 0.88
N PHE A 134 23.70 6.80 0.96
CA PHE A 134 24.48 6.32 2.10
C PHE A 134 25.96 6.12 1.78
N THR A 135 26.40 6.47 0.56
CA THR A 135 27.80 6.38 0.11
C THR A 135 28.39 5.00 0.38
N LEU A 136 27.65 3.94 0.04
CA LEU A 136 28.00 2.56 0.40
C LEU A 136 29.16 2.06 -0.45
N SER A 137 30.15 1.42 0.19
CA SER A 137 31.20 0.68 -0.50
C SER A 137 30.67 -0.64 -1.05
N THR A 138 31.34 -1.22 -2.05
CA THR A 138 30.90 -2.45 -2.76
C THR A 138 30.62 -3.64 -1.82
N GLY A 139 31.29 -3.72 -0.67
CA GLY A 139 31.06 -4.76 0.34
C GLY A 139 29.98 -4.45 1.38
N ALA A 140 29.44 -3.22 1.40
CA ALA A 140 28.40 -2.77 2.33
C ALA A 140 27.03 -2.62 1.67
N VAL A 141 26.92 -2.86 0.35
CA VAL A 141 25.66 -2.82 -0.38
C VAL A 141 24.81 -4.03 0.01
N PRO A 142 23.58 -3.85 0.55
CA PRO A 142 22.67 -4.95 0.80
C PRO A 142 22.32 -5.67 -0.50
N ALA A 143 22.12 -6.98 -0.42
CA ALA A 143 21.70 -7.74 -1.58
C ALA A 143 20.32 -7.26 -2.07
N LEU A 144 20.14 -7.17 -3.39
CA LEU A 144 18.86 -6.75 -3.99
C LEU A 144 17.67 -7.58 -3.46
N LYS A 145 17.88 -8.88 -3.23
CA LYS A 145 16.88 -9.78 -2.64
C LYS A 145 16.42 -9.34 -1.23
N GLN A 146 17.32 -8.78 -0.41
CA GLN A 146 16.95 -8.26 0.91
C GLN A 146 16.06 -7.01 0.78
N ILE A 147 16.37 -6.12 -0.18
CA ILE A 147 15.57 -4.94 -0.47
C ILE A 147 14.21 -5.36 -1.01
N GLN A 148 14.17 -6.27 -1.99
CA GLN A 148 12.92 -6.80 -2.56
C GLN A 148 12.03 -7.43 -1.49
N ASN A 149 12.57 -8.29 -0.62
CA ASN A 149 11.82 -8.89 0.47
C ASN A 149 11.28 -7.84 1.46
N PHE A 150 12.06 -6.82 1.79
CA PHE A 150 11.61 -5.74 2.66
C PHE A 150 10.51 -4.90 2.00
N VAL A 151 10.67 -4.51 0.74
CA VAL A 151 9.68 -3.76 -0.04
C VAL A 151 8.38 -4.56 -0.15
N TYR A 152 8.47 -5.84 -0.49
CA TYR A 152 7.32 -6.74 -0.57
C TYR A 152 6.56 -6.79 0.77
N ASN A 153 7.26 -7.09 1.87
CA ASN A 153 6.64 -7.15 3.19
C ASN A 153 6.03 -5.80 3.62
N TYR A 154 6.67 -4.67 3.27
CA TYR A 154 6.13 -3.34 3.57
C TYR A 154 4.88 -3.03 2.75
N ARG A 155 4.90 -3.30 1.44
CA ARG A 155 3.74 -3.13 0.55
C ARG A 155 2.56 -3.98 1.00
N TRP A 156 2.83 -5.24 1.34
CA TRP A 156 1.83 -6.19 1.84
C TRP A 156 1.25 -5.73 3.19
N SER A 157 2.08 -5.49 4.20
CA SER A 157 1.60 -5.20 5.56
C SER A 157 1.09 -3.78 5.80
N THR A 158 1.52 -2.79 4.99
CA THR A 158 1.27 -1.36 5.26
C THR A 158 0.52 -0.67 4.13
N MET A 159 0.69 -1.08 2.88
CA MET A 159 0.05 -0.41 1.73
C MET A 159 -1.20 -1.14 1.21
N LYS A 160 -1.65 -2.22 1.87
CA LYS A 160 -2.76 -3.09 1.40
C LYS A 160 -2.63 -3.46 -0.09
N ASN A 161 -1.38 -3.68 -0.55
CA ASN A 161 -1.12 -4.10 -1.91
C ASN A 161 -1.17 -5.64 -1.95
N THR A 162 -2.39 -6.13 -1.82
CA THR A 162 -2.75 -7.54 -1.70
C THR A 162 -3.53 -7.97 -2.94
N ASP A 163 -3.37 -9.24 -3.29
CA ASP A 163 -4.13 -9.99 -4.29
C ASP A 163 -5.35 -10.70 -3.65
N VAL A 164 -5.78 -10.23 -2.48
CA VAL A 164 -6.82 -10.84 -1.65
C VAL A 164 -8.16 -10.13 -1.93
N LEU A 165 -9.17 -10.89 -2.36
CA LEU A 165 -10.50 -10.37 -2.68
C LEU A 165 -11.15 -9.63 -1.50
N GLU A 166 -10.96 -10.12 -0.26
CA GLU A 166 -11.49 -9.49 0.96
C GLU A 166 -11.04 -8.03 1.14
N ASP A 167 -9.80 -7.68 0.75
CA ASP A 167 -9.32 -6.31 0.81
C ASP A 167 -9.98 -5.42 -0.25
N MET A 168 -10.31 -5.99 -1.42
CA MET A 168 -11.07 -5.29 -2.47
C MET A 168 -12.53 -5.07 -2.05
N GLU A 169 -13.15 -6.07 -1.40
CA GLU A 169 -14.48 -5.97 -0.81
C GLU A 169 -14.51 -4.87 0.27
N GLU A 170 -13.52 -4.81 1.16
CA GLU A 170 -13.41 -3.75 2.18
C GLU A 170 -13.29 -2.35 1.54
N ILE A 171 -12.50 -2.22 0.47
CA ILE A 171 -12.35 -0.94 -0.26
C ILE A 171 -13.67 -0.57 -0.96
N ALA A 172 -14.35 -1.54 -1.60
CA ALA A 172 -15.64 -1.32 -2.25
C ALA A 172 -16.74 -0.96 -1.24
N ALA A 173 -16.71 -1.58 -0.05
CA ALA A 173 -17.58 -1.25 1.08
C ALA A 173 -17.34 0.17 1.60
N GLY A 174 -16.09 0.57 1.76
CA GLY A 174 -15.74 1.92 2.21
C GLY A 174 -15.96 3.02 1.18
N SER A 175 -16.19 2.68 -0.09
CA SER A 175 -16.23 3.62 -1.22
C SER A 175 -17.59 3.65 -1.91
N GLN A 176 -18.69 3.38 -1.20
CA GLN A 176 -20.03 3.46 -1.79
C GLN A 176 -20.46 4.90 -2.08
N LEU A 177 -21.36 5.06 -3.05
CA LEU A 177 -22.05 6.34 -3.26
C LEU A 177 -23.01 6.60 -2.08
N LEU A 178 -22.70 7.63 -1.30
CA LEU A 178 -23.55 8.16 -0.23
C LEU A 178 -24.12 9.52 -0.63
N ASP A 179 -25.30 9.88 -0.12
CA ASP A 179 -25.99 11.13 -0.48
C ASP A 179 -25.15 12.39 -0.21
N ASP A 180 -24.36 12.37 0.88
CA ASP A 180 -23.52 13.50 1.30
C ASP A 180 -22.08 13.44 0.76
N LEU A 181 -21.81 12.54 -0.21
CA LEU A 181 -20.46 12.38 -0.76
C LEU A 181 -20.05 13.62 -1.59
N PRO A 182 -18.90 14.25 -1.31
CA PRO A 182 -18.43 15.38 -2.12
C PRO A 182 -18.24 15.00 -3.60
N ASP A 183 -18.53 15.92 -4.52
CA ASP A 183 -18.56 15.64 -5.96
C ASP A 183 -17.25 15.08 -6.53
N THR A 184 -16.11 15.44 -5.95
CA THR A 184 -14.78 15.01 -6.38
C THR A 184 -14.31 13.72 -5.73
N THR A 185 -15.01 13.21 -4.72
CA THR A 185 -14.63 12.00 -4.01
C THR A 185 -14.97 10.78 -4.86
N PRO A 186 -14.01 9.87 -5.10
CA PRO A 186 -14.27 8.67 -5.87
C PRO A 186 -15.13 7.68 -5.09
N PHE A 187 -15.98 6.98 -5.82
CA PHE A 187 -16.80 5.89 -5.31
C PHE A 187 -16.82 4.73 -6.32
N THR A 188 -17.14 3.54 -5.82
CA THR A 188 -17.19 2.29 -6.58
C THR A 188 -18.62 1.87 -6.90
N PHE A 189 -18.81 1.19 -8.02
CA PHE A 189 -20.12 0.68 -8.46
C PHE A 189 -19.95 -0.50 -9.43
N GLY A 190 -21.05 -1.10 -9.88
CA GLY A 190 -21.02 -2.14 -10.91
C GLY A 190 -20.74 -3.55 -10.41
N TYR A 191 -20.91 -3.80 -9.12
CA TYR A 191 -21.00 -5.12 -8.49
C TYR A 191 -22.45 -5.40 -8.07
N ILE A 192 -22.77 -6.67 -7.86
CA ILE A 192 -24.07 -7.09 -7.35
C ILE A 192 -24.08 -6.88 -5.83
N LEU A 193 -25.24 -6.52 -5.29
CA LEU A 193 -25.47 -6.50 -3.85
C LEU A 193 -26.26 -7.75 -3.48
N ASP A 194 -25.80 -8.49 -2.47
CA ASP A 194 -26.52 -9.63 -1.93
C ASP A 194 -27.81 -9.21 -1.17
N GLU A 195 -28.52 -10.19 -0.61
CA GLU A 195 -29.75 -9.93 0.16
C GLU A 195 -29.51 -9.08 1.42
N ASP A 196 -28.28 -9.07 1.94
CA ASP A 196 -27.86 -8.31 3.12
C ASP A 196 -27.26 -6.93 2.75
N GLY A 197 -27.14 -6.62 1.46
CA GLY A 197 -26.58 -5.38 0.93
C GLY A 197 -25.04 -5.33 0.90
N ALA A 198 -24.36 -6.47 1.07
CA ALA A 198 -22.93 -6.61 0.89
C ALA A 198 -22.57 -6.79 -0.58
N GLN A 199 -21.37 -6.36 -0.94
CA GLN A 199 -20.86 -6.45 -2.30
C GLN A 199 -20.44 -7.88 -2.64
N GLU A 200 -21.10 -8.48 -3.63
CA GLU A 200 -20.63 -9.70 -4.26
C GLU A 200 -19.69 -9.32 -5.40
N LEU A 201 -18.39 -9.43 -5.13
CA LEU A 201 -17.35 -9.31 -6.14
C LEU A 201 -17.09 -10.68 -6.75
N GLY A 202 -17.07 -10.76 -8.08
CA GLY A 202 -16.80 -12.01 -8.77
C GLY A 202 -15.39 -12.54 -8.48
N ASP A 203 -15.25 -13.87 -8.40
CA ASP A 203 -14.00 -14.55 -8.06
C ASP A 203 -12.91 -14.50 -9.16
N CYS A 204 -13.20 -13.78 -10.25
CA CYS A 204 -12.36 -13.62 -11.45
C CYS A 204 -12.31 -14.85 -12.38
N SER A 205 -13.05 -15.92 -12.09
CA SER A 205 -13.17 -17.09 -12.96
C SER A 205 -14.00 -16.79 -14.22
N ASP A 206 -13.94 -17.69 -15.21
CA ASP A 206 -14.77 -17.60 -16.42
C ASP A 206 -16.27 -17.65 -16.11
N ASP A 207 -16.65 -18.34 -15.03
CA ASP A 207 -18.04 -18.48 -14.59
C ASP A 207 -18.50 -17.28 -13.74
N ASP A 208 -17.59 -16.62 -13.02
CA ASP A 208 -17.88 -15.47 -12.14
C ASP A 208 -16.87 -14.31 -12.32
N PRO A 209 -17.03 -13.53 -13.40
CA PRO A 209 -16.08 -12.49 -13.77
C PRO A 209 -16.19 -11.25 -12.89
N LEU A 210 -15.04 -10.71 -12.47
CA LEU A 210 -14.98 -9.45 -11.74
C LEU A 210 -15.24 -8.26 -12.66
N VAL A 211 -16.12 -7.36 -12.25
CA VAL A 211 -16.32 -6.03 -12.86
C VAL A 211 -16.52 -5.01 -11.75
N ILE A 212 -15.64 -4.01 -11.65
CA ILE A 212 -15.78 -2.90 -10.70
C ILE A 212 -15.56 -1.58 -11.42
N GLY A 213 -16.56 -0.70 -11.36
CA GLY A 213 -16.50 0.68 -11.83
C GLY A 213 -16.03 1.64 -10.74
N ILE A 214 -15.27 2.67 -11.13
CA ILE A 214 -14.77 3.74 -10.27
C ILE A 214 -15.04 5.07 -10.97
N THR A 215 -15.74 5.96 -10.30
CA THR A 215 -16.06 7.30 -10.82
C THR A 215 -16.20 8.31 -9.69
N THR A 216 -16.46 9.57 -10.04
CA THR A 216 -16.85 10.64 -9.10
C THR A 216 -18.13 11.28 -9.64
N GLN A 217 -18.90 11.94 -8.77
CA GLN A 217 -20.11 12.64 -9.26
C GLN A 217 -19.74 13.74 -10.25
N PHE A 218 -18.60 14.41 -10.04
CA PHE A 218 -18.08 15.43 -10.94
C PHE A 218 -17.88 14.90 -12.36
N LEU A 219 -17.25 13.73 -12.53
CA LEU A 219 -16.99 13.16 -13.86
C LEU A 219 -18.30 12.81 -14.59
N LEU A 220 -19.28 12.24 -13.88
CA LEU A 220 -20.59 11.93 -14.46
C LEU A 220 -21.36 13.20 -14.84
N LYS A 221 -21.38 14.21 -13.95
CA LYS A 221 -22.02 15.50 -14.21
C LYS A 221 -21.34 16.26 -15.35
N ALA A 222 -20.01 16.19 -15.48
CA ALA A 222 -19.27 16.81 -16.59
C ALA A 222 -19.62 16.24 -17.97
N ALA A 223 -20.10 14.99 -17.99
CA ALA A 223 -20.60 14.32 -19.19
C ALA A 223 -22.07 14.60 -19.51
N ALA A 224 -22.77 15.40 -18.69
CA ALA A 224 -24.16 15.75 -18.87
C ALA A 224 -24.39 16.78 -19.99
N ARG A 225 -24.05 16.40 -21.22
CA ARG A 225 -24.12 17.22 -22.44
C ARG A 225 -25.20 16.69 -23.38
N ASP A 226 -25.51 17.45 -24.42
CA ASP A 226 -26.43 17.00 -25.48
C ASP A 226 -25.76 15.85 -26.28
N PRO A 227 -26.45 14.71 -26.53
CA PRO A 227 -25.90 13.60 -27.30
C PRO A 227 -25.45 13.99 -28.73
N ASP A 228 -25.92 15.10 -29.28
CA ASP A 228 -25.52 15.59 -30.60
C ASP A 228 -24.15 16.29 -30.60
N VAL A 229 -23.61 16.66 -29.43
CA VAL A 229 -22.38 17.44 -29.30
C VAL A 229 -21.16 16.66 -28.82
N PHE A 230 -21.29 15.33 -28.65
CA PHE A 230 -20.18 14.49 -28.24
C PHE A 230 -20.19 13.12 -28.92
N VAL A 231 -19.02 12.45 -28.86
CA VAL A 231 -18.86 11.04 -29.21
C VAL A 231 -18.49 10.29 -27.93
N PHE A 232 -19.26 9.25 -27.58
CA PHE A 232 -18.91 8.37 -26.47
C PHE A 232 -17.77 7.43 -26.88
N TYR A 233 -16.79 7.27 -26.01
CA TYR A 233 -15.63 6.44 -26.23
C TYR A 233 -15.50 5.39 -25.11
N MET A 234 -15.25 4.15 -25.50
CA MET A 234 -14.98 3.03 -24.60
C MET A 234 -13.79 2.24 -25.12
N ASP A 235 -12.75 2.10 -24.30
CA ASP A 235 -11.52 1.42 -24.69
C ASP A 235 -10.89 0.65 -23.53
N ALA A 236 -10.29 -0.50 -23.81
CA ALA A 236 -9.59 -1.32 -22.83
C ALA A 236 -8.08 -1.09 -22.90
N THR A 237 -7.53 -0.57 -21.81
CA THR A 237 -6.09 -0.39 -21.65
C THR A 237 -5.53 -1.48 -20.73
N PHE A 238 -4.40 -2.07 -21.11
CA PHE A 238 -3.70 -3.04 -20.27
C PHE A 238 -2.68 -2.33 -19.38
N LYS A 239 -2.78 -2.54 -18.06
CA LYS A 239 -1.64 -2.28 -17.18
C LYS A 239 -0.75 -3.52 -17.15
N LEU A 240 0.57 -3.30 -17.23
CA LEU A 240 1.60 -4.33 -17.01
C LEU A 240 1.72 -4.68 -15.51
N VAL A 241 0.62 -5.11 -14.89
CA VAL A 241 0.61 -5.73 -13.55
C VAL A 241 0.66 -7.25 -13.68
N THR A 242 1.09 -7.95 -12.65
CA THR A 242 1.33 -9.40 -12.65
C THR A 242 0.12 -10.23 -13.08
N CYS A 243 -1.10 -9.74 -12.84
CA CYS A 243 -2.36 -10.40 -13.24
C CYS A 243 -3.00 -9.79 -14.50
N ALA A 244 -2.40 -8.73 -15.08
CA ALA A 244 -2.79 -8.09 -16.34
C ALA A 244 -4.29 -7.72 -16.50
N TYR A 245 -5.00 -7.41 -15.40
CA TYR A 245 -6.41 -7.03 -15.49
C TYR A 245 -6.61 -5.82 -16.41
N PRO A 246 -7.45 -5.94 -17.45
CA PRO A 246 -7.79 -4.82 -18.33
C PRO A 246 -8.53 -3.73 -17.54
N VAL A 247 -8.15 -2.49 -17.83
CA VAL A 247 -8.86 -1.31 -17.35
C VAL A 247 -9.62 -0.72 -18.53
N ILE A 248 -10.94 -0.77 -18.47
CA ILE A 248 -11.79 -0.13 -19.46
C ILE A 248 -12.00 1.33 -19.07
N VAL A 249 -11.70 2.24 -19.97
CA VAL A 249 -11.91 3.67 -19.81
C VAL A 249 -13.15 4.06 -20.62
N CYS A 250 -14.12 4.68 -19.95
CA CYS A 250 -15.27 5.27 -20.62
C CYS A 250 -15.22 6.80 -20.50
N GLY A 251 -15.51 7.50 -21.58
CA GLY A 251 -15.58 8.96 -21.57
C GLY A 251 -16.28 9.53 -22.79
N ILE A 252 -16.36 10.86 -22.86
CA ILE A 252 -16.92 11.57 -24.02
C ILE A 252 -15.87 12.48 -24.64
N SER A 253 -15.83 12.52 -25.96
CA SER A 253 -15.06 13.52 -26.72
C SER A 253 -15.99 14.61 -27.20
N ASP A 254 -15.69 15.86 -26.89
CA ASP A 254 -16.53 17.00 -27.29
C ASP A 254 -16.19 17.54 -28.68
N ALA A 255 -16.96 18.53 -29.14
CA ALA A 255 -16.74 19.20 -30.43
C ALA A 255 -15.37 19.88 -30.55
N ALA A 256 -14.70 20.21 -29.44
CA ALA A 256 -13.33 20.74 -29.41
C ALA A 256 -12.26 19.62 -29.45
N ARG A 257 -12.68 18.36 -29.60
CA ARG A 257 -11.83 17.16 -29.60
C ARG A 257 -11.11 16.95 -28.27
N GLN A 258 -11.67 17.46 -27.18
CA GLN A 258 -11.17 17.17 -25.85
C GLN A 258 -11.88 15.94 -25.28
N PHE A 259 -11.09 15.02 -24.74
CA PHE A 259 -11.58 13.84 -24.05
C PHE A 259 -11.87 14.17 -22.59
N HIS A 260 -13.08 13.84 -22.14
CA HIS A 260 -13.53 13.97 -20.77
C HIS A 260 -13.87 12.57 -20.24
N SER A 261 -13.03 12.06 -19.33
CA SER A 261 -13.27 10.77 -18.68
C SER A 261 -14.56 10.79 -17.87
N MET A 262 -15.31 9.69 -17.90
CA MET A 262 -16.51 9.50 -17.08
C MET A 262 -16.27 8.48 -15.99
N THR A 263 -15.69 7.34 -16.34
CA THR A 263 -15.50 6.23 -15.40
C THR A 263 -14.37 5.31 -15.87
N PHE A 264 -13.84 4.56 -14.92
CA PHE A 264 -12.86 3.51 -15.14
C PHE A 264 -13.46 2.20 -14.63
N PHE A 265 -13.37 1.14 -15.40
CA PHE A 265 -13.72 -0.20 -14.95
C PHE A 265 -12.48 -1.08 -14.87
N ILE A 266 -12.38 -1.86 -13.82
CA ILE A 266 -11.44 -2.97 -13.72
C ILE A 266 -12.26 -4.23 -13.99
N THR A 267 -11.79 -5.08 -14.90
CA THR A 267 -12.46 -6.35 -15.17
C THR A 267 -11.47 -7.51 -15.27
N SER A 268 -11.90 -8.72 -14.92
CA SER A 268 -11.09 -9.93 -15.08
C SER A 268 -10.94 -10.35 -16.53
N GLN A 269 -11.93 -10.07 -17.39
CA GLN A 269 -12.03 -10.59 -18.76
C GLN A 269 -12.62 -9.56 -19.72
N ARG A 270 -12.31 -9.71 -21.02
CA ARG A 270 -12.82 -8.85 -22.10
C ARG A 270 -13.83 -9.58 -22.99
N THR A 271 -14.93 -10.08 -22.43
CA THR A 271 -16.02 -10.64 -23.24
C THR A 271 -17.15 -9.63 -23.41
N ALA A 272 -17.98 -9.83 -24.43
CA ALA A 272 -19.17 -9.01 -24.67
C ALA A 272 -20.09 -8.92 -23.43
N VAL A 273 -20.08 -9.94 -22.56
CA VAL A 273 -20.87 -9.96 -21.32
C VAL A 273 -20.36 -8.91 -20.33
N GLN A 274 -19.04 -8.85 -20.07
CA GLN A 274 -18.49 -7.86 -19.14
C GLN A 274 -18.58 -6.43 -19.69
N TYR A 275 -18.37 -6.24 -21.01
CA TYR A 275 -18.60 -4.95 -21.66
C TYR A 275 -20.06 -4.49 -21.51
N SER A 276 -21.02 -5.39 -21.74
CA SER A 276 -22.44 -5.09 -21.56
C SER A 276 -22.79 -4.79 -20.11
N HIS A 277 -22.20 -5.52 -19.16
CA HIS A 277 -22.39 -5.28 -17.74
C HIS A 277 -21.87 -3.90 -17.33
N ALA A 278 -20.63 -3.57 -17.67
CA ALA A 278 -20.02 -2.27 -17.38
C ALA A 278 -20.84 -1.10 -17.96
N LEU A 279 -21.32 -1.22 -19.21
CA LEU A 279 -22.17 -0.20 -19.83
C LEU A 279 -23.51 -0.04 -19.11
N ARG A 280 -24.18 -1.12 -18.73
CA ARG A 280 -25.43 -1.05 -17.96
C ARG A 280 -25.21 -0.38 -16.61
N SER A 281 -24.19 -0.81 -15.87
CA SER A 281 -23.83 -0.22 -14.59
C SER A 281 -23.50 1.27 -14.71
N LEU A 282 -22.82 1.69 -15.79
CA LEU A 282 -22.56 3.11 -16.07
C LEU A 282 -23.86 3.88 -16.33
N MET A 283 -24.78 3.34 -17.12
CA MET A 283 -26.05 4.00 -17.41
C MET A 283 -26.91 4.15 -16.15
N ASP A 284 -26.94 3.12 -15.30
CA ASP A 284 -27.67 3.12 -14.04
C ASP A 284 -27.10 4.15 -13.06
N ILE A 285 -25.79 4.13 -12.83
CA ILE A 285 -25.15 5.08 -11.90
C ILE A 285 -25.23 6.52 -12.41
N TYR A 286 -25.12 6.73 -13.72
CA TYR A 286 -25.30 8.05 -14.32
C TYR A 286 -26.71 8.56 -14.07
N LYS A 287 -27.72 7.71 -14.22
CA LYS A 287 -29.12 8.10 -13.95
C LYS A 287 -29.34 8.44 -12.49
N VAL A 288 -28.72 7.71 -11.56
CA VAL A 288 -28.76 8.01 -10.11
C VAL A 288 -28.13 9.38 -9.83
N VAL A 289 -26.94 9.65 -10.34
CA VAL A 289 -26.17 10.87 -10.02
C VAL A 289 -26.66 12.12 -10.75
N VAL A 290 -27.01 11.99 -12.03
CA VAL A 290 -27.40 13.13 -12.90
C VAL A 290 -28.92 13.30 -12.96
N GLY A 291 -29.69 12.30 -12.53
CA GLY A 291 -31.17 12.35 -12.48
C GLY A 291 -31.86 12.16 -13.84
N ARG A 292 -31.12 11.80 -14.90
CA ARG A 292 -31.65 11.56 -16.25
C ARG A 292 -30.88 10.45 -16.95
N PRO A 293 -31.48 9.72 -17.92
CA PRO A 293 -30.78 8.67 -18.63
C PRO A 293 -29.58 9.21 -19.42
N PHE A 294 -28.52 8.42 -19.49
CA PHE A 294 -27.40 8.69 -20.38
C PHE A 294 -27.78 8.29 -21.81
N LEU A 295 -27.82 9.26 -22.72
CA LEU A 295 -28.16 9.04 -24.13
C LEU A 295 -26.88 9.15 -24.96
N VAL A 296 -26.65 8.18 -25.82
CA VAL A 296 -25.49 8.14 -26.72
C VAL A 296 -26.00 8.06 -28.15
N ARG A 297 -25.60 9.02 -28.99
CA ARG A 297 -25.88 8.99 -30.43
C ARG A 297 -24.75 8.37 -31.23
N TYR A 298 -23.51 8.69 -30.86
CA TYR A 298 -22.30 8.19 -31.51
C TYR A 298 -21.43 7.49 -30.48
N CYS A 299 -21.06 6.25 -30.76
CA CYS A 299 -20.17 5.45 -29.94
C CYS A 299 -18.94 5.06 -30.78
N MET A 300 -17.77 5.15 -30.17
CA MET A 300 -16.51 4.71 -30.71
C MET A 300 -15.85 3.78 -29.69
N GLY A 301 -15.34 2.65 -30.17
CA GLY A 301 -14.55 1.73 -29.37
C GLY A 301 -13.56 1.02 -30.26
N ASP A 302 -12.64 0.30 -29.64
CA ASP A 302 -11.60 -0.42 -30.37
C ASP A 302 -12.19 -1.60 -31.15
N ALA A 303 -11.69 -1.77 -32.38
CA ALA A 303 -12.05 -2.90 -33.24
C ALA A 303 -11.18 -4.10 -32.89
N GLU A 304 -11.31 -4.61 -31.66
CA GLU A 304 -10.43 -5.63 -31.09
C GLU A 304 -10.33 -6.88 -31.99
N ASP A 305 -11.47 -7.40 -32.49
CA ASP A 305 -11.50 -8.56 -33.39
C ASP A 305 -10.83 -8.26 -34.75
N ALA A 306 -10.95 -7.04 -35.26
CA ALA A 306 -10.36 -6.67 -36.54
C ALA A 306 -8.83 -6.47 -36.44
N GLN A 307 -8.34 -6.00 -35.30
CA GLN A 307 -6.90 -5.85 -35.04
C GLN A 307 -6.22 -7.21 -34.86
N ALA A 308 -6.85 -8.14 -34.12
CA ALA A 308 -6.33 -9.50 -33.92
C ALA A 308 -6.24 -10.27 -35.25
N ASN A 309 -7.31 -10.23 -36.06
CA ASN A 309 -7.35 -10.90 -37.36
C ASN A 309 -6.47 -10.25 -38.44
N GLY A 310 -6.06 -8.99 -38.26
CA GLY A 310 -5.17 -8.28 -39.19
C GLY A 310 -3.68 -8.53 -38.96
N ALA A 311 -3.32 -9.17 -37.84
CA ALA A 311 -1.95 -9.51 -37.45
C ALA A 311 -1.59 -10.99 -37.68
N GLU A 312 -2.58 -11.83 -38.02
CA GLU A 312 -2.39 -13.18 -38.57
C GLU A 312 -2.17 -13.15 -40.09
#